data_AF-A0A7C8A8E8-F1
#
_entry.id   AF-A0A7C8A8E8-F1
#
_cell.length_a   1.000
_cell.length_b   1.000
_cell.length_c   1.000
_cell.angle_alpha   90.00
_cell.angle_beta   90.00
_cell.angle_gamma   90.00
#
_symmetry.space_group_name_H-M   'P 1'
#
loop_
_entity.id
_entity.type
_entity.pdbx_description
1 polymer ?
#
loop_
_entity_poly.entity_id
_entity_poly.type
_entity_poly.pdbx_seq_one_letter_code
_entity_poly.pdbx_strand_id
1 'polypeptide(L)'
;MAYTIAFAGKGGTGKTSLAALTIKYLLSKRKYPILAVDADSNSCLNEAIGVDVHTTIGKLREESLDIVRSGTDRPGGMSMEQLFDYQVQQSLIESKGFDLLVMGRPEGQGCYCAANNIIRKYTDLLSQKYPYVVIDNEAGMEHLSRRTTHAVDLLIMVSDATIKGVTTLKRIDDLVDELKLDIKKRISIINM
;
A
#
# COMPACT_ATOMS: atom_id res chain seq x y z
N MET A 1 4.04 18.32 -0.61
CA MET A 1 4.35 16.90 -0.89
C MET A 1 4.32 16.15 0.43
N ALA A 2 3.68 14.99 0.46
CA ALA A 2 3.71 14.12 1.64
C ALA A 2 5.12 13.64 1.93
N TYR A 3 5.40 13.37 3.21
CA TYR A 3 6.58 12.59 3.59
C TYR A 3 6.23 11.11 3.51
N THR A 4 6.83 10.39 2.55
CA THR A 4 6.49 9.00 2.23
C THR A 4 7.50 8.03 2.84
N ILE A 5 7.01 7.11 3.67
CA ILE A 5 7.77 6.03 4.30
C ILE A 5 7.29 4.71 3.72
N ALA A 6 8.20 3.93 3.14
CA ALA A 6 7.88 2.62 2.58
C ALA A 6 8.66 1.51 3.29
N PHE A 7 8.01 0.36 3.48
CA PHE A 7 8.61 -0.85 4.03
C PHE A 7 8.80 -1.89 2.93
N ALA A 8 9.93 -2.58 2.94
CA ALA A 8 10.26 -3.68 2.03
C ALA A 8 11.12 -4.73 2.75
N GLY A 9 11.22 -5.94 2.23
CA GLY A 9 11.97 -7.02 2.89
C GLY A 9 11.31 -8.38 2.78
N LYS A 10 12.02 -9.43 3.19
CA LYS A 10 11.52 -10.82 3.13
C LYS A 10 10.19 -10.99 3.89
N GLY A 11 9.34 -11.91 3.45
CA GLY A 11 8.13 -12.30 4.18
C GLY A 11 8.46 -12.75 5.61
N GLY A 12 7.64 -12.33 6.59
CA GLY A 12 7.80 -12.73 7.99
C GLY A 12 8.87 -11.99 8.79
N THR A 13 9.51 -10.94 8.27
CA THR A 13 10.55 -10.17 9.00
C THR A 13 10.00 -9.05 9.89
N GLY A 14 8.67 -8.91 9.99
CA GLY A 14 8.01 -7.90 10.82
C GLY A 14 7.82 -6.52 10.17
N LYS A 15 7.79 -6.43 8.83
CA LYS A 15 7.51 -5.20 8.07
C LYS A 15 6.21 -4.53 8.53
N THR A 16 5.11 -5.26 8.49
CA THR A 16 3.78 -4.80 8.92
C THR A 16 3.78 -4.32 10.37
N SER A 17 4.48 -5.02 11.26
CA SER A 17 4.63 -4.61 12.65
C SER A 17 5.36 -3.26 12.77
N LEU A 18 6.44 -3.07 12.01
CA LEU A 18 7.19 -1.81 11.99
C LEU A 18 6.41 -0.68 11.31
N ALA A 19 5.63 -0.98 10.28
CA ALA A 19 4.72 -0.02 9.63
C ALA A 19 3.64 0.45 10.62
N ALA A 20 3.00 -0.48 11.33
CA ALA A 20 2.02 -0.18 12.38
C ALA A 20 2.63 0.63 13.53
N LEU A 21 3.84 0.29 14.00
CA LEU A 21 4.55 1.06 15.02
C LEU A 21 4.90 2.47 14.53
N THR A 22 5.24 2.61 13.25
CA THR A 22 5.53 3.92 12.64
C THR A 22 4.28 4.80 12.60
N ILE A 23 3.14 4.24 12.20
CA ILE A 23 1.84 4.95 12.24
C ILE A 23 1.51 5.37 13.67
N LYS A 24 1.58 4.45 14.64
CA LYS A 24 1.32 4.74 16.07
C LYS A 24 2.27 5.82 16.60
N TYR A 25 3.54 5.79 16.22
CA TYR A 25 4.52 6.81 16.58
C TYR A 25 4.15 8.18 16.01
N LEU A 26 3.83 8.27 14.72
CA LEU A 26 3.41 9.53 14.07
C LEU A 26 2.14 10.10 14.74
N LEU A 27 1.14 9.27 15.02
CA LEU A 27 -0.06 9.65 15.75
C LEU A 27 0.29 10.23 17.14
N SER A 28 1.17 9.55 17.89
CA SER A 28 1.60 10.01 19.22
C SER A 28 2.31 11.38 19.19
N LYS A 29 2.96 11.70 18.07
CA LYS A 29 3.64 12.98 17.82
C LYS A 29 2.73 14.04 17.19
N ARG A 30 1.42 13.78 17.11
CA ARG A 30 0.41 14.65 16.46
C ARG A 30 0.78 14.97 15.00
N LYS A 31 1.35 13.99 14.30
CA LYS A 31 1.72 14.05 12.89
C LYS A 31 0.62 13.38 12.05
N TYR A 32 -0.49 14.07 11.88
CA TYR A 32 -1.68 13.60 11.15
C TYR A 32 -2.18 14.70 10.18
N PRO A 33 -3.02 14.37 9.18
CA PRO A 33 -3.51 13.03 8.82
C PRO A 33 -2.42 12.15 8.19
N ILE A 34 -2.52 10.83 8.39
CA ILE A 34 -1.62 9.82 7.81
C ILE A 34 -2.42 8.99 6.81
N LEU A 35 -1.88 8.77 5.62
CA LEU A 35 -2.39 7.73 4.73
C LEU A 35 -1.59 6.44 4.98
N ALA A 36 -2.23 5.44 5.58
CA ALA A 36 -1.69 4.10 5.68
C ALA A 36 -2.11 3.30 4.43
N VAL A 37 -1.16 2.61 3.82
CA VAL A 37 -1.38 1.78 2.64
C VAL A 37 -0.90 0.37 2.94
N ASP A 38 -1.83 -0.58 2.99
CA ASP A 38 -1.53 -2.02 3.02
C ASP A 38 -1.52 -2.52 1.57
N ALA A 39 -0.32 -2.66 1.02
CA ALA A 39 -0.07 -3.16 -0.33
C ALA A 39 0.25 -4.66 -0.33
N ASP A 40 -0.35 -5.42 0.58
CA ASP A 40 -0.29 -6.88 0.58
C ASP A 40 -1.68 -7.47 0.23
N SER A 41 -1.66 -8.57 -0.53
CA SER A 41 -2.86 -9.36 -0.80
C SER A 41 -3.38 -10.04 0.48
N ASN A 42 -2.49 -10.34 1.42
CA ASN A 42 -2.81 -10.85 2.74
C ASN A 42 -2.82 -9.69 3.74
N SER A 43 -3.95 -8.98 3.81
CA SER A 43 -4.11 -7.78 4.63
C SER A 43 -3.87 -8.07 6.11
N CYS A 44 -2.89 -7.40 6.70
CA CYS A 44 -2.49 -7.58 8.10
C CYS A 44 -2.26 -6.26 8.82
N LEU A 45 -2.13 -5.14 8.09
CA LEU A 45 -1.82 -3.84 8.70
C LEU A 45 -2.99 -3.34 9.55
N ASN A 46 -4.23 -3.60 9.12
CA ASN A 46 -5.46 -3.22 9.83
C ASN A 46 -5.53 -3.83 11.23
N GLU A 47 -5.20 -5.11 11.37
CA GLU A 47 -5.17 -5.80 12.67
C GLU A 47 -4.09 -5.19 13.57
N ALA A 48 -2.92 -4.92 13.02
CA ALA A 48 -1.80 -4.35 13.77
C ALA A 48 -2.07 -2.92 14.29
N ILE A 49 -2.87 -2.13 13.58
CA ILE A 49 -3.29 -0.78 14.01
C ILE A 49 -4.67 -0.74 14.67
N GLY A 50 -5.38 -1.86 14.74
CA GLY A 50 -6.64 -2.02 15.48
C GLY A 50 -7.86 -1.40 14.80
N VAL A 51 -8.01 -1.63 13.49
CA VAL A 51 -9.18 -1.16 12.71
C VAL A 51 -9.83 -2.29 11.93
N ASP A 52 -11.16 -2.22 11.83
CA ASP A 52 -11.94 -3.16 11.03
C ASP A 52 -11.96 -2.74 9.56
N VAL A 53 -11.73 -3.72 8.68
CA VAL A 53 -11.75 -3.53 7.22
C VAL A 53 -13.11 -3.99 6.71
N HIS A 54 -13.92 -3.06 6.21
CA HIS A 54 -15.22 -3.38 5.62
C HIS A 54 -15.13 -3.65 4.10
N THR A 55 -14.07 -3.16 3.44
CA THR A 55 -13.84 -3.37 2.01
C THR A 55 -12.34 -3.26 1.65
N THR A 56 -11.96 -3.79 0.49
CA THR A 56 -10.60 -3.74 -0.07
C THR A 56 -10.65 -3.39 -1.55
N ILE A 57 -9.52 -2.96 -2.12
CA ILE A 57 -9.38 -2.72 -3.56
C ILE A 57 -9.72 -3.98 -4.38
N GLY A 58 -9.30 -5.16 -3.90
CA GLY A 58 -9.61 -6.45 -4.52
C GLY A 58 -11.11 -6.70 -4.62
N LYS A 59 -11.82 -6.52 -3.51
CA LYS A 59 -13.28 -6.71 -3.45
C LYS A 59 -14.04 -5.71 -4.33
N LEU A 60 -13.68 -4.43 -4.26
CA LEU A 60 -14.32 -3.41 -5.09
C LEU A 60 -14.19 -3.69 -6.58
N ARG A 61 -13.01 -4.11 -7.03
CA ARG A 61 -12.78 -4.49 -8.42
C ARG A 61 -13.75 -5.58 -8.87
N GLU A 62 -14.01 -6.57 -8.04
CA GLU A 62 -14.90 -7.67 -8.38
C GLU A 62 -16.35 -7.22 -8.44
N GLU A 63 -16.79 -6.45 -7.45
CA GLU A 63 -18.11 -5.82 -7.47
C GLU A 63 -18.31 -4.98 -8.75
N SER A 64 -17.31 -4.19 -9.16
CA SER A 64 -17.38 -3.43 -10.41
C SER A 64 -17.43 -4.32 -11.65
N LEU A 65 -16.69 -5.43 -11.68
CA LEU A 65 -16.70 -6.38 -12.80
C LEU A 65 -18.04 -7.11 -12.92
N ASP A 66 -18.67 -7.43 -11.80
CA ASP A 66 -19.98 -8.10 -11.78
C ASP A 66 -21.10 -7.17 -12.21
N ILE A 67 -21.03 -5.88 -11.88
CA ILE A 67 -21.94 -4.85 -12.43
C ILE A 67 -21.84 -4.81 -13.97
N VAL A 68 -20.63 -4.88 -14.52
CA VAL A 68 -20.41 -4.91 -15.98
C VAL A 68 -20.98 -6.17 -16.61
N ARG A 69 -20.74 -7.34 -15.99
CA ARG A 69 -21.20 -8.65 -16.51
C ARG A 69 -22.71 -8.80 -16.47
N SER A 70 -23.35 -8.25 -15.44
CA SER A 70 -24.81 -8.32 -15.25
C SER A 70 -25.57 -7.36 -16.17
N GLY A 71 -24.89 -6.43 -16.86
CA GLY A 71 -25.53 -5.43 -17.71
C GLY A 71 -26.39 -4.43 -16.93
N THR A 72 -26.16 -4.30 -15.63
CA THR A 72 -26.92 -3.41 -14.75
C THR A 72 -26.69 -1.95 -15.14
N ASP A 73 -27.76 -1.15 -15.18
CA ASP A 73 -27.66 0.28 -15.49
C ASP A 73 -26.77 1.00 -14.48
N ARG A 74 -25.81 1.76 -15.02
CA ARG A 74 -24.84 2.49 -14.20
C ARG A 74 -25.51 3.66 -13.50
N PRO A 75 -25.32 3.85 -12.19
CA PRO A 75 -25.91 4.96 -11.46
C PRO A 75 -25.56 6.30 -12.13
N GLY A 76 -26.58 7.09 -12.49
CA GLY A 76 -26.42 8.46 -12.98
C GLY A 76 -25.66 8.63 -14.31
N GLY A 77 -25.49 7.57 -15.12
CA GLY A 77 -24.79 7.67 -16.42
C GLY A 77 -23.27 7.79 -16.34
N MET A 78 -22.68 7.46 -15.18
CA MET A 78 -21.22 7.52 -14.97
C MET A 78 -20.45 6.58 -15.91
N SER A 79 -19.22 6.96 -16.26
CA SER A 79 -18.27 6.05 -16.90
C SER A 79 -17.80 4.98 -15.92
N MET A 80 -17.29 3.86 -16.43
CA MET A 80 -16.73 2.79 -15.58
C MET A 80 -15.58 3.29 -14.71
N GLU A 81 -14.74 4.17 -15.23
CA GLU A 81 -13.63 4.75 -14.48
C GLU A 81 -14.12 5.67 -13.35
N GLN A 82 -15.16 6.47 -13.60
CA GLN A 82 -15.74 7.36 -12.58
C GLN A 82 -16.40 6.58 -11.45
N LEU A 83 -17.14 5.52 -11.78
CA LEU A 83 -17.75 4.64 -10.77
C LEU A 83 -16.65 3.98 -9.92
N PHE A 84 -15.57 3.53 -10.56
CA PHE A 84 -14.45 2.90 -9.86
C PHE A 84 -13.69 3.90 -8.97
N ASP A 85 -13.39 5.10 -9.47
CA ASP A 85 -12.77 6.17 -8.69
C ASP A 85 -13.61 6.53 -7.46
N TYR A 86 -14.94 6.59 -7.62
CA TYR A 86 -15.86 6.81 -6.51
C TYR A 86 -15.82 5.66 -5.50
N GLN A 87 -15.90 4.41 -5.96
CA GLN A 87 -15.84 3.22 -5.09
C GLN A 87 -14.55 3.16 -4.28
N VAL A 88 -13.40 3.47 -4.89
CA VAL A 88 -12.12 3.47 -4.17
C VAL A 88 -12.06 4.61 -3.14
N GLN A 89 -12.61 5.78 -3.42
CA GLN A 89 -12.73 6.82 -2.39
C GLN A 89 -13.60 6.37 -1.20
N GLN A 90 -14.67 5.61 -1.46
CA GLN A 90 -15.49 5.01 -0.40
C GLN A 90 -14.80 3.84 0.31
N SER A 91 -13.69 3.32 -0.23
CA SER A 91 -12.95 2.20 0.32
C SER A 91 -11.95 2.59 1.40
N LEU A 92 -11.74 3.89 1.60
CA LEU A 92 -10.85 4.38 2.65
C LEU A 92 -11.49 4.11 4.00
N ILE A 93 -10.74 3.40 4.84
CA ILE A 93 -11.14 3.15 6.22
C ILE A 93 -10.68 4.34 7.05
N GLU A 94 -11.61 5.23 7.35
CA GLU A 94 -11.35 6.42 8.14
C GLU A 94 -11.18 6.08 9.63
N SER A 95 -10.15 6.64 10.26
CA SER A 95 -9.89 6.46 11.68
C SER A 95 -9.37 7.75 12.32
N LYS A 96 -9.14 7.73 13.63
CA LYS A 96 -8.69 8.90 14.39
C LYS A 96 -7.24 9.23 14.04
N GLY A 97 -7.06 10.15 13.08
CA GLY A 97 -5.76 10.72 12.70
C GLY A 97 -5.06 9.99 11.55
N PHE A 98 -5.67 8.94 11.01
CA PHE A 98 -5.16 8.26 9.81
C PHE A 98 -6.32 7.63 9.04
N ASP A 99 -6.11 7.48 7.74
CA ASP A 99 -6.99 6.73 6.84
C ASP A 99 -6.20 5.53 6.30
N LEU A 100 -6.88 4.40 6.13
CA LEU A 100 -6.25 3.16 5.67
C LEU A 100 -6.82 2.76 4.30
N LEU A 101 -5.91 2.53 3.35
CA LEU A 101 -6.18 1.92 2.05
C LEU A 101 -5.65 0.49 2.05
N VAL A 102 -6.49 -0.48 1.74
CA VAL A 102 -6.12 -1.92 1.77
C VAL A 102 -6.24 -2.53 0.38
N MET A 103 -5.18 -3.18 -0.09
CA MET A 103 -5.18 -3.89 -1.37
C MET A 103 -6.14 -5.09 -1.32
N GLY A 104 -5.89 -6.03 -0.41
CA GLY A 104 -6.64 -7.27 -0.28
C GLY A 104 -6.47 -8.22 -1.45
N ARG A 105 -6.87 -9.48 -1.24
CA ARG A 105 -6.85 -10.51 -2.28
C ARG A 105 -8.06 -10.37 -3.20
N PRO A 106 -7.89 -10.39 -4.54
CA PRO A 106 -9.01 -10.61 -5.46
C PRO A 106 -9.56 -12.03 -5.29
N GLU A 107 -10.87 -12.21 -5.11
CA GLU A 107 -11.55 -13.51 -5.00
C GLU A 107 -11.76 -14.22 -6.37
N GLY A 108 -11.55 -13.56 -7.51
CA GLY A 108 -11.77 -14.08 -8.87
C GLY A 108 -10.52 -14.57 -9.63
N GLN A 109 -10.70 -15.09 -10.86
CA GLN A 109 -9.61 -15.54 -11.78
C GLN A 109 -8.72 -14.39 -12.32
N GLY A 110 -8.57 -13.29 -11.59
CA GLY A 110 -7.87 -12.09 -12.04
C GLY A 110 -6.37 -12.10 -11.73
N CYS A 111 -5.57 -11.54 -12.64
CA CYS A 111 -4.16 -11.19 -12.41
C CYS A 111 -4.04 -10.22 -11.21
N TYR A 112 -3.18 -10.51 -10.23
CA TYR A 112 -2.76 -9.58 -9.16
C TYR A 112 -2.28 -8.23 -9.72
N CYS A 113 -1.81 -8.26 -10.96
CA CYS A 113 -1.36 -7.14 -11.79
C CYS A 113 -2.37 -5.97 -11.83
N ALA A 114 -3.67 -6.27 -11.88
CA ALA A 114 -4.70 -5.24 -11.90
C ALA A 114 -4.84 -4.54 -10.55
N ALA A 115 -4.88 -5.30 -9.44
CA ALA A 115 -4.95 -4.75 -8.09
C ALA A 115 -3.71 -3.91 -7.76
N ASN A 116 -2.52 -4.35 -8.20
CA ASN A 116 -1.27 -3.59 -8.06
C ASN A 116 -1.33 -2.23 -8.77
N ASN A 117 -1.84 -2.19 -10.00
CA ASN A 117 -2.00 -0.93 -10.73
C ASN A 117 -3.01 0.00 -10.05
N ILE A 118 -4.08 -0.57 -9.50
CA ILE A 118 -5.13 0.17 -8.82
C ILE A 118 -4.61 0.80 -7.54
N ILE A 119 -4.08 -0.01 -6.60
CA ILE A 119 -3.61 0.53 -5.31
C ILE A 119 -2.55 1.61 -5.52
N ARG A 120 -1.71 1.43 -6.53
CA ARG A 120 -0.72 2.42 -6.93
C ARG A 120 -1.34 3.71 -7.46
N LYS A 121 -2.30 3.65 -8.39
CA LYS A 121 -3.03 4.83 -8.91
C LYS A 121 -3.61 5.64 -7.75
N TYR A 122 -4.26 4.99 -6.81
CA TYR A 122 -4.92 5.69 -5.70
C TYR A 122 -3.97 6.11 -4.59
N THR A 123 -2.91 5.36 -4.32
CA THR A 123 -1.82 5.85 -3.47
C THR A 123 -1.25 7.15 -4.04
N ASP A 124 -0.99 7.19 -5.35
CA ASP A 124 -0.46 8.39 -6.02
C ASP A 124 -1.43 9.58 -6.00
N LEU A 125 -2.74 9.32 -6.15
CA LEU A 125 -3.78 10.35 -6.13
C LEU A 125 -3.99 10.89 -4.70
N LEU A 126 -4.07 9.98 -3.73
CA LEU A 126 -4.41 10.30 -2.35
C LEU A 126 -3.23 10.93 -1.62
N SER A 127 -1.99 10.49 -1.86
CA SER A 127 -0.79 11.01 -1.18
C SER A 127 -0.68 12.53 -1.23
N GLN A 128 -1.18 13.18 -2.29
CA GLN A 128 -1.18 14.63 -2.44
C GLN A 128 -1.98 15.37 -1.36
N LYS A 129 -2.94 14.68 -0.72
CA LYS A 129 -3.84 15.23 0.31
C LYS A 129 -3.34 14.99 1.74
N TYR A 130 -2.27 14.21 1.93
CA TYR A 130 -1.76 13.86 3.26
C TYR A 130 -0.36 14.44 3.47
N PRO A 131 -0.03 14.90 4.70
CA PRO A 131 1.34 15.27 5.06
C PRO A 131 2.25 14.04 5.25
N TYR A 132 1.70 12.87 5.55
CA TYR A 132 2.45 11.63 5.79
C TYR A 132 1.79 10.44 5.09
N VAL A 133 2.60 9.60 4.45
CA VAL A 133 2.16 8.34 3.82
C VAL A 133 3.05 7.21 4.36
N VAL A 134 2.43 6.13 4.81
CA VAL A 134 3.11 4.91 5.27
C VAL A 134 2.65 3.74 4.41
N ILE A 135 3.57 3.12 3.69
CA ILE A 135 3.29 2.03 2.74
C ILE A 135 3.93 0.74 3.27
N ASP A 136 3.11 -0.25 3.59
CA ASP A 136 3.53 -1.63 3.86
C ASP A 136 3.45 -2.44 2.58
N ASN A 137 4.60 -2.76 1.95
CA ASN A 137 4.63 -3.56 0.74
C ASN A 137 4.81 -5.06 1.06
N GLU A 138 4.36 -5.90 0.14
CA GLU A 138 4.72 -7.31 0.09
C GLU A 138 6.26 -7.48 -0.09
N ALA A 139 6.77 -8.71 -0.08
CA ALA A 139 8.20 -9.03 -0.13
C ALA A 139 8.96 -8.52 -1.37
N GLY A 140 8.29 -7.85 -2.31
CA GLY A 140 8.86 -7.21 -3.48
C GLY A 140 8.60 -5.70 -3.54
N MET A 141 9.06 -5.09 -4.65
CA MET A 141 9.00 -3.64 -4.91
C MET A 141 8.05 -3.33 -6.08
N GLU A 142 7.18 -4.26 -6.46
CA GLU A 142 6.28 -4.18 -7.60
C GLU A 142 5.36 -2.95 -7.56
N HIS A 143 4.89 -2.58 -6.36
CA HIS A 143 4.05 -1.39 -6.14
C HIS A 143 4.83 -0.08 -6.24
N LEU A 144 6.16 -0.13 -6.12
CA LEU A 144 7.05 1.03 -6.17
C LEU A 144 7.71 1.24 -7.55
N SER A 145 7.44 0.39 -8.54
CA SER A 145 8.12 0.37 -9.86
C SER A 145 7.93 1.63 -10.73
N ARG A 146 8.94 1.94 -11.58
CA ARG A 146 9.20 3.02 -12.59
C ARG A 146 8.13 4.03 -13.06
N ARG A 147 6.84 3.82 -12.88
CA ARG A 147 5.78 4.79 -13.29
C ARG A 147 5.05 5.42 -12.10
N THR A 148 5.53 5.22 -10.87
CA THR A 148 4.95 5.82 -9.65
C THR A 148 5.51 7.22 -9.61
N THR A 149 4.63 8.21 -9.50
CA THR A 149 5.05 9.62 -9.60
C THR A 149 5.68 10.16 -8.32
N HIS A 150 5.73 9.37 -7.24
CA HIS A 150 6.16 9.83 -5.93
C HIS A 150 7.53 9.30 -5.53
N ALA A 151 8.38 10.25 -5.13
CA ALA A 151 9.60 9.99 -4.42
C ALA A 151 9.28 9.35 -3.05
N VAL A 152 9.97 8.28 -2.71
CA VAL A 152 9.97 7.73 -1.35
C VAL A 152 11.02 8.50 -0.55
N ASP A 153 10.60 9.19 0.51
CA ASP A 153 11.54 9.93 1.36
C ASP A 153 12.38 8.98 2.21
N LEU A 154 11.78 7.87 2.66
CA LEU A 154 12.44 6.86 3.49
C LEU A 154 12.00 5.44 3.11
N LEU A 155 12.91 4.65 2.55
CA LEU A 155 12.74 3.22 2.40
C LEU A 155 13.37 2.48 3.58
N ILE A 156 12.57 1.70 4.30
CA ILE A 156 12.99 0.85 5.40
C ILE A 156 12.97 -0.60 4.94
N MET A 157 14.16 -1.18 4.80
CA MET A 157 14.33 -2.57 4.38
C MET A 157 14.53 -3.46 5.60
N VAL A 158 13.65 -4.43 5.82
CA VAL A 158 13.57 -5.22 7.05
C VAL A 158 13.98 -6.68 6.81
N SER A 159 14.88 -7.20 7.63
CA SER A 159 15.39 -8.57 7.53
C SER A 159 15.53 -9.27 8.86
N ASP A 160 15.49 -10.59 8.83
CA ASP A 160 16.01 -11.43 9.91
C ASP A 160 17.55 -11.44 9.94
N ALA A 161 18.13 -11.90 11.05
CA ALA A 161 19.57 -12.06 11.22
C ALA A 161 20.13 -13.31 10.51
N THR A 162 19.55 -13.70 9.38
CA THR A 162 20.01 -14.85 8.58
C THR A 162 20.77 -14.40 7.35
N ILE A 163 21.70 -15.23 6.87
CA ILE A 163 22.42 -15.00 5.61
C ILE A 163 21.42 -14.77 4.46
N LYS A 164 20.33 -15.56 4.43
CA LYS A 164 19.28 -15.46 3.42
C LYS A 164 18.59 -14.10 3.49
N GLY A 165 18.23 -13.63 4.69
CA GLY A 165 17.59 -12.33 4.87
C GLY A 165 18.47 -11.16 4.42
N VAL A 166 19.73 -11.14 4.85
CA VAL A 166 20.70 -10.10 4.45
C VAL A 166 20.95 -10.12 2.94
N THR A 167 21.00 -11.30 2.32
CA THR A 167 21.09 -11.42 0.86
C THR A 167 19.84 -10.89 0.17
N THR A 168 18.65 -11.10 0.74
CA THR A 168 17.41 -10.51 0.23
C THR A 168 17.41 -8.99 0.33
N LEU A 169 17.92 -8.40 1.42
CA LEU A 169 18.06 -6.94 1.52
C LEU A 169 18.94 -6.39 0.39
N LYS A 170 20.08 -7.03 0.15
CA LYS A 170 20.98 -6.61 -0.94
C LYS A 170 20.27 -6.65 -2.29
N ARG A 171 19.51 -7.71 -2.58
CA ARG A 171 18.72 -7.80 -3.82
C ARG A 171 17.68 -6.69 -3.93
N ILE A 172 17.02 -6.33 -2.83
CA ILE A 172 16.05 -5.22 -2.82
C ILE A 172 16.77 -3.91 -3.10
N ASP A 173 17.91 -3.65 -2.47
CA ASP A 173 18.71 -2.43 -2.69
C ASP A 173 19.20 -2.34 -4.15
N ASP A 174 19.72 -3.44 -4.71
CA ASP A 174 20.13 -3.53 -6.11
C ASP A 174 18.93 -3.25 -7.06
N LEU A 175 17.74 -3.77 -6.74
CA LEU A 175 16.50 -3.52 -7.51
C LEU A 175 16.08 -2.05 -7.48
N VAL A 176 16.31 -1.34 -6.38
CA VAL A 176 16.00 0.10 -6.31
C VAL A 176 16.83 0.86 -7.35
N ASP A 177 18.11 0.53 -7.49
CA ASP A 177 19.01 1.15 -8.47
C ASP A 177 18.69 0.73 -9.90
N GLU A 178 18.45 -0.56 -10.13
CA GLU A 178 18.10 -1.09 -11.44
C GLU A 178 16.79 -0.46 -11.97
N LEU A 179 15.79 -0.35 -11.09
CA LEU A 179 14.51 0.27 -11.43
C LEU A 179 14.58 1.80 -11.43
N LYS A 180 15.68 2.42 -10.99
CA LYS A 180 15.85 3.88 -10.89
C LYS A 180 14.73 4.53 -10.08
N LEU A 181 14.40 3.95 -8.93
CA LEU A 181 13.37 4.51 -8.06
C LEU A 181 13.90 5.77 -7.38
N ASP A 182 13.06 6.80 -7.29
CA ASP A 182 13.38 8.04 -6.59
C ASP A 182 13.24 7.82 -5.07
N ILE A 183 14.34 7.42 -4.42
CA ILE A 183 14.40 7.18 -2.99
C ILE A 183 15.45 8.07 -2.34
N LYS A 184 15.03 9.00 -1.48
CA LYS A 184 15.94 9.98 -0.84
C LYS A 184 16.83 9.34 0.21
N LYS A 185 16.30 8.38 0.98
CA LYS A 185 17.04 7.68 2.03
C LYS A 185 16.63 6.22 2.12
N ARG A 186 17.62 5.34 2.20
CA ARG A 186 17.46 3.90 2.42
C ARG A 186 18.08 3.53 3.76
N ILE A 187 17.37 2.74 4.56
CA ILE A 187 17.90 2.18 5.80
C ILE A 187 17.56 0.70 5.89
N SER A 188 18.38 -0.05 6.60
CA SER A 188 18.14 -1.47 6.88
C SER A 188 17.88 -1.68 8.37
N ILE A 189 16.89 -2.50 8.70
CA ILE A 189 16.58 -2.91 10.08
C ILE A 189 16.70 -4.42 10.15
N ILE A 190 17.50 -4.91 11.11
CA ILE A 190 17.52 -6.32 11.48
C ILE A 190 16.49 -6.51 12.60
N ASN A 191 15.50 -7.36 12.35
CA ASN A 191 14.39 -7.64 13.23
C ASN A 191 14.21 -9.16 13.38
N MET A 192 13.86 -9.63 14.57
CA MET A 192 13.77 -11.05 14.92
C MET A 192 12.33 -11.49 15.17
#